data_AF-A0A535RI09-F1
#
_entry.id   AF-A0A535RI09-F1
#
_cell.length_a   1.000
_cell.length_b   1.000
_cell.length_c   1.000
_cell.angle_alpha   90.00
_cell.angle_beta   90.00
_cell.angle_gamma   90.00
#
_symmetry.space_group_name_H-M   'P 1'
#
loop_
_entity.id
_entity.type
_entity.pdbx_description
1 polymer ?
#
loop_
_entity_poly.entity_id
_entity_poly.type
_entity_poly.pdbx_seq_one_letter_code
_entity_poly.pdbx_strand_id
1 'polypeptide(L)'
;GVFAVVSGITAVAAAVRSHGEQGWGLLLFEGILGIAAGGVALIWPGITALAFLFLIAAWAILTGILELVAPLAFPMSFGRGLLMALAGIVSIVFGILIAAQPAAGLLTVVWLIGIYAIVFGIMYIVVYFESRSVASSLA
;
A
#
# COMPACT_ATOMS: atom_id res chain seq x y z
N GLY A 1 1.63 6.51 6.93
CA GLY A 1 2.26 7.14 8.12
C GLY A 1 2.85 8.49 7.75
N VAL A 2 4.14 8.53 7.43
CA VAL A 2 4.89 9.79 7.18
C VAL A 2 4.25 10.69 6.12
N PHE A 3 3.85 10.14 4.97
CA PHE A 3 3.20 10.92 3.91
C PHE A 3 1.91 11.63 4.41
N ALA A 4 1.05 10.92 5.15
CA ALA A 4 -0.18 11.48 5.71
C ALA A 4 0.09 12.55 6.78
N VAL A 5 1.16 12.39 7.57
CA VAL A 5 1.60 13.43 8.51
C VAL A 5 2.09 14.67 7.77
N VAL A 6 2.93 14.50 6.75
CA VAL A 6 3.47 15.60 5.95
C VAL A 6 2.35 16.34 5.21
N SER A 7 1.46 15.60 4.54
CA SER A 7 0.30 16.18 3.85
C SER A 7 -0.62 16.91 4.83
N GLY A 8 -0.84 16.33 6.02
CA GLY A 8 -1.61 16.95 7.08
C GLY A 8 -1.00 18.26 7.58
N ILE A 9 0.31 18.29 7.82
CA ILE A 9 1.04 19.52 8.20
C ILE A 9 0.93 20.57 7.10
N THR A 10 1.09 20.19 5.83
CA THR A 10 0.97 21.14 4.71
C THR A 10 -0.44 21.69 4.58
N ALA A 11 -1.47 20.87 4.81
CA ALA A 11 -2.87 21.29 4.78
C ALA A 11 -3.21 22.24 5.94
N VAL A 12 -2.73 21.97 7.16
CA VAL A 12 -2.88 22.90 8.30
C VAL A 12 -2.15 24.23 8.02
N ALA A 13 -0.92 24.17 7.49
CA ALA A 13 -0.17 25.38 7.16
C ALA A 13 -0.84 26.19 6.04
N ALA A 14 -1.43 25.53 5.05
CA ALA A 14 -2.20 26.17 3.98
C ALA A 14 -3.49 26.80 4.53
N ALA A 15 -4.22 26.10 5.40
CA ALA A 15 -5.40 26.64 6.07
C ALA A 15 -5.03 27.89 6.87
N VAL A 16 -4.00 27.87 7.71
CA VAL A 16 -3.61 29.07 8.47
C VAL A 16 -3.31 30.27 7.57
N ARG A 17 -2.83 30.04 6.33
CA ARG A 17 -2.58 31.09 5.33
C ARG A 17 -3.82 31.56 4.57
N SER A 18 -4.84 30.72 4.40
CA SER A 18 -6.10 31.04 3.70
C SER A 18 -7.25 31.42 4.65
N HIS A 19 -6.92 31.93 5.84
CA HIS A 19 -7.89 32.28 6.87
C HIS A 19 -8.91 33.31 6.35
N GLY A 20 -10.18 32.89 6.21
CA GLY A 20 -11.27 33.74 5.70
C GLY A 20 -11.73 33.43 4.27
N GLU A 21 -11.05 32.53 3.55
CA GLU A 21 -11.49 32.05 2.23
C GLU A 21 -12.51 30.90 2.36
N GLN A 22 -13.35 30.72 1.32
CA GLN A 22 -14.26 29.59 1.24
C GLN A 22 -13.46 28.28 1.18
N GLY A 23 -13.66 27.40 2.17
CA GLY A 23 -12.96 26.11 2.28
C GLY A 23 -11.86 26.05 3.34
N TRP A 24 -11.53 27.17 4.00
CA TRP A 24 -10.54 27.21 5.09
C TRP A 24 -10.77 26.16 6.19
N GLY A 25 -12.01 26.05 6.67
CA GLY A 25 -12.37 25.09 7.73
C GLY A 25 -12.26 23.62 7.29
N LEU A 26 -12.51 23.34 6.00
CA LEU A 26 -12.37 22.00 5.43
C LEU A 26 -10.89 21.60 5.31
N LEU A 27 -10.03 22.53 4.88
CA LEU A 27 -8.57 22.32 4.81
C LEU A 27 -7.96 22.08 6.19
N LEU A 28 -8.40 22.84 7.20
CA LEU A 28 -7.95 22.65 8.58
C LEU A 28 -8.37 21.27 9.12
N PHE A 29 -9.62 20.88 8.86
CA PHE A 29 -10.16 19.57 9.26
C PHE A 29 -9.44 18.41 8.57
N GLU A 30 -9.22 18.50 7.26
CA GLU A 30 -8.45 17.54 6.47
C GLU A 30 -7.01 17.41 7.01
N GLY A 31 -6.37 18.54 7.32
CA GLY A 31 -5.02 18.56 7.87
C GLY A 31 -4.91 17.87 9.23
N ILE A 32 -5.85 18.15 10.14
CA ILE A 32 -5.93 17.51 11.46
C ILE A 32 -6.19 15.99 11.30
N LEU A 33 -7.12 15.59 10.43
CA LEU A 33 -7.38 14.18 10.15
C LEU A 33 -6.16 13.48 9.54
N GLY A 34 -5.42 14.14 8.64
CA GLY A 34 -4.20 13.62 8.04
C GLY A 34 -3.10 13.39 9.07
N ILE A 35 -2.88 14.33 10.00
CA ILE A 35 -1.93 14.19 11.10
C ILE A 35 -2.37 13.05 12.04
N ALA A 36 -3.65 12.99 12.41
CA ALA A 36 -4.17 11.95 13.28
C ALA A 36 -4.05 10.55 12.64
N ALA A 37 -4.48 10.40 11.38
CA ALA A 37 -4.36 9.14 10.64
C ALA A 37 -2.88 8.76 10.42
N GLY A 38 -2.02 9.75 10.13
CA GLY A 38 -0.58 9.57 10.02
C GLY A 38 0.04 9.10 11.33
N GLY A 39 -0.35 9.70 12.46
CA GLY A 39 0.06 9.32 13.81
C GLY A 39 -0.39 7.91 14.17
N VAL A 40 -1.66 7.58 13.97
CA VAL A 40 -2.18 6.21 14.19
C VAL A 40 -1.41 5.19 13.35
N ALA A 41 -1.16 5.48 12.07
CA ALA A 41 -0.40 4.59 11.19
C ALA A 41 1.09 4.45 11.60
N LEU A 42 1.66 5.43 12.30
CA LEU A 42 3.04 5.38 12.80
C LEU A 42 3.17 4.69 14.16
N ILE A 43 2.17 4.86 15.03
CA ILE A 43 2.17 4.27 16.38
C ILE A 43 1.77 2.79 16.29
N TRP A 44 0.81 2.43 15.42
CA TRP A 44 0.27 1.07 15.31
C TRP A 44 0.53 0.41 13.94
N PRO A 45 1.79 0.34 13.45
CA PRO A 45 2.08 -0.21 12.12
C PRO A 45 1.68 -1.68 12.00
N GLY A 46 1.77 -2.45 13.09
CA GLY A 46 1.38 -3.86 13.12
C GLY A 46 -0.12 -4.07 12.88
N ILE A 47 -0.98 -3.25 13.50
CA ILE A 47 -2.44 -3.44 13.40
C ILE A 47 -2.96 -3.04 12.02
N THR A 48 -2.48 -1.91 11.47
CA THR A 48 -2.86 -1.49 10.11
C THR A 48 -2.43 -2.53 9.07
N ALA A 49 -1.24 -3.09 9.22
CA ALA A 49 -0.74 -4.10 8.29
C ALA A 49 -1.48 -5.44 8.41
N LEU A 50 -1.83 -5.87 9.62
CA LEU A 50 -2.67 -7.05 9.85
C LEU A 50 -4.07 -6.87 9.25
N ALA A 51 -4.69 -5.70 9.43
CA ALA A 51 -6.00 -5.41 8.85
C ALA A 51 -5.96 -5.48 7.32
N PHE A 52 -4.93 -4.89 6.69
CA PHE A 52 -4.72 -4.99 5.25
C PHE A 52 -4.51 -6.43 4.78
N LEU A 53 -3.73 -7.22 5.53
CA LEU A 53 -3.47 -8.62 5.21
C LEU A 53 -4.74 -9.46 5.25
N PHE A 54 -5.59 -9.30 6.26
CA PHE A 54 -6.88 -9.99 6.33
C PHE A 54 -7.85 -9.54 5.23
N LEU A 55 -7.81 -8.27 4.86
CA LEU A 55 -8.58 -7.78 3.71
C LEU A 55 -8.16 -8.47 2.41
N ILE A 56 -6.84 -8.61 2.17
CA ILE A 56 -6.29 -9.31 1.02
C ILE A 56 -6.68 -10.81 1.05
N ALA A 57 -6.60 -11.45 2.21
CA ALA A 57 -6.99 -12.85 2.38
C ALA A 57 -8.48 -13.06 2.07
N ALA A 58 -9.35 -12.20 2.61
CA ALA A 58 -10.78 -12.25 2.35
C ALA A 58 -11.11 -12.02 0.87
N TRP A 59 -10.44 -11.05 0.23
CA TRP A 59 -10.55 -10.80 -1.19
C TRP A 59 -10.15 -12.04 -2.02
N ALA A 60 -9.00 -12.64 -1.73
CA ALA A 60 -8.51 -13.81 -2.46
C ALA A 60 -9.45 -15.02 -2.32
N ILE A 61 -10.01 -15.24 -1.13
CA ILE A 61 -11.00 -16.30 -0.90
C ILE A 61 -12.27 -16.01 -1.70
N LEU A 62 -12.77 -14.77 -1.65
CA LEU A 62 -13.97 -14.37 -2.39
C LEU A 62 -13.77 -14.54 -3.90
N THR A 63 -12.66 -14.05 -4.45
CA THR A 63 -12.30 -14.24 -5.86
C THR A 63 -12.26 -15.72 -6.22
N GLY A 64 -11.63 -16.55 -5.39
CA GLY A 64 -11.53 -17.97 -5.72
C GLY A 64 -12.87 -18.71 -5.63
N ILE A 65 -13.78 -18.31 -4.73
CA ILE A 65 -15.16 -18.81 -4.71
C ILE A 65 -15.88 -18.41 -6.01
N LEU A 66 -15.74 -17.15 -6.45
CA LEU A 66 -16.36 -16.67 -7.69
C LEU A 66 -15.83 -17.43 -8.91
N GLU A 67 -14.52 -17.69 -8.97
CA GLU A 67 -13.89 -18.45 -10.05
C GLU A 67 -14.29 -19.93 -10.06
N LEU A 68 -14.60 -20.52 -8.89
CA LEU A 68 -15.16 -21.86 -8.79
C LEU A 68 -16.62 -21.93 -9.25
N VAL A 69 -17.41 -20.89 -8.98
CA VAL A 69 -18.84 -20.84 -9.32
C VAL A 69 -19.07 -20.39 -10.76
N ALA A 70 -18.18 -19.58 -11.33
CA ALA A 70 -18.34 -19.02 -12.68
C ALA A 70 -18.55 -20.08 -13.79
N PRO A 71 -17.82 -21.22 -13.83
CA PRO A 71 -18.06 -22.30 -14.80
C PRO A 71 -19.46 -22.93 -14.71
N LEU A 72 -20.10 -22.86 -13.54
CA LEU A 72 -21.45 -23.39 -13.32
C LEU A 72 -22.52 -22.39 -13.77
N ALA A 73 -22.25 -21.08 -13.60
CA ALA A 73 -23.18 -20.02 -13.94
C ALA A 73 -23.13 -19.63 -15.43
N PHE A 74 -21.95 -19.74 -16.06
CA PHE A 74 -21.73 -19.34 -17.45
C PHE A 74 -21.18 -20.51 -18.26
N PRO A 75 -21.92 -21.00 -19.27
CA PRO A 75 -21.42 -22.04 -20.17
C PRO A 75 -20.14 -21.57 -20.87
N MET A 76 -19.04 -22.25 -20.61
CA MET A 76 -17.72 -21.94 -21.15
C MET A 76 -17.05 -23.21 -21.66
N SER A 77 -15.99 -23.08 -22.48
CA SER A 77 -15.26 -24.25 -22.96
C SER A 77 -14.62 -25.02 -21.79
N PHE A 78 -14.52 -26.34 -21.92
CA PHE A 78 -13.95 -27.20 -20.86
C PHE A 78 -12.58 -26.69 -20.37
N GLY A 79 -11.70 -26.31 -21.30
CA GLY A 79 -10.39 -25.75 -20.96
C GLY A 79 -10.47 -24.46 -20.15
N ARG A 80 -11.38 -23.54 -20.50
CA ARG A 80 -11.59 -22.29 -19.77
C ARG A 80 -12.16 -22.53 -18.38
N GLY A 81 -13.15 -23.42 -18.27
CA GLY A 81 -13.76 -23.79 -16.99
C GLY A 81 -12.77 -24.45 -16.03
N LEU A 82 -11.93 -25.37 -16.55
CA LEU A 82 -10.87 -25.98 -15.76
C LEU A 82 -9.83 -24.97 -15.28
N LEU A 83 -9.40 -24.05 -16.16
CA LEU A 83 -8.45 -22.99 -15.79
C LEU A 83 -9.03 -22.07 -14.70
N MET A 84 -10.30 -21.68 -14.80
CA MET A 84 -10.97 -20.88 -13.76
C MET A 84 -11.11 -21.65 -12.45
N ALA A 85 -11.50 -22.93 -12.49
CA ALA A 85 -11.60 -23.73 -11.29
C ALA A 85 -10.24 -23.90 -10.59
N LEU A 86 -9.16 -24.14 -11.36
CA LEU A 86 -7.80 -24.22 -10.83
C LEU A 86 -7.34 -22.88 -10.25
N ALA A 87 -7.57 -21.77 -10.96
CA ALA A 87 -7.28 -20.43 -10.46
C ALA A 87 -8.02 -20.17 -9.15
N GLY A 88 -9.29 -20.57 -9.06
CA GLY A 88 -10.10 -20.36 -7.87
C GLY A 88 -9.63 -21.17 -6.67
N ILE A 89 -9.26 -22.44 -6.89
CA ILE A 89 -8.61 -23.27 -5.85
C ILE A 89 -7.32 -22.63 -5.37
N VAL A 90 -6.46 -22.20 -6.30
CA VAL A 90 -5.17 -21.55 -5.97
C VAL A 90 -5.41 -20.26 -5.17
N SER A 91 -6.39 -19.44 -5.56
CA SER A 91 -6.74 -18.19 -4.89
C SER A 91 -7.28 -18.42 -3.48
N ILE A 92 -8.15 -19.43 -3.27
CA ILE A 92 -8.64 -19.81 -1.94
C ILE A 92 -7.49 -20.29 -1.06
N VAL A 93 -6.65 -21.19 -1.57
CA VAL A 93 -5.49 -21.70 -0.84
C VAL A 93 -4.56 -20.54 -0.46
N PHE A 94 -4.29 -19.62 -1.38
CA PHE A 94 -3.49 -18.43 -1.12
C PHE A 94 -4.09 -17.57 0.01
N GLY A 95 -5.38 -17.26 -0.05
CA GLY A 95 -6.06 -16.50 0.99
C GLY A 95 -6.03 -17.19 2.36
N ILE A 96 -6.25 -18.51 2.40
CA ILE A 96 -6.15 -19.31 3.63
C ILE A 96 -4.73 -19.30 4.20
N LEU A 97 -3.71 -19.49 3.35
CA LEU A 97 -2.31 -19.50 3.79
C LEU A 97 -1.90 -18.16 4.41
N ILE A 98 -2.30 -17.05 3.78
CA ILE A 98 -2.04 -15.71 4.31
C ILE A 98 -2.74 -15.52 5.67
N ALA A 99 -4.01 -15.91 5.78
CA ALA A 99 -4.78 -15.78 7.02
C ALA A 99 -4.23 -16.67 8.16
N ALA A 100 -3.69 -17.85 7.84
CA ALA A 100 -3.16 -18.79 8.82
C ALA A 100 -1.76 -18.40 9.35
N GLN A 101 -0.98 -17.67 8.55
CA GLN A 101 0.40 -17.27 8.87
C GLN A 101 0.62 -15.76 8.62
N PRO A 102 -0.14 -14.86 9.27
CA PRO A 102 -0.13 -13.44 8.95
C PRO A 102 1.23 -12.78 9.22
N ALA A 103 1.96 -13.26 10.23
CA ALA A 103 3.29 -12.75 10.57
C ALA A 103 4.32 -12.99 9.45
N ALA A 104 4.26 -14.12 8.75
CA ALA A 104 5.19 -14.43 7.67
C ALA A 104 4.96 -13.54 6.45
N GLY A 105 3.69 -13.29 6.09
CA GLY A 105 3.32 -12.37 5.02
C GLY A 105 3.79 -10.95 5.31
N LEU A 106 3.54 -10.47 6.53
CA LEU A 106 3.96 -9.13 6.96
C LEU A 106 5.49 -8.98 6.93
N LEU A 107 6.22 -9.95 7.48
CA LEU A 107 7.67 -9.92 7.54
C LEU A 107 8.30 -9.90 6.14
N THR A 108 7.74 -10.67 5.20
CA THR A 108 8.21 -10.71 3.81
C THR A 108 8.08 -9.34 3.13
N VAL A 109 6.94 -8.67 3.29
CA VAL A 109 6.71 -7.34 2.74
C VAL A 109 7.66 -6.31 3.36
N VAL A 110 7.86 -6.37 4.68
CA VAL A 110 8.80 -5.49 5.38
C VAL A 110 10.23 -5.66 4.85
N TRP A 111 10.70 -6.89 4.64
CA TRP A 111 12.02 -7.15 4.06
C TRP A 111 12.14 -6.63 2.62
N LEU A 112 11.13 -6.87 1.78
CA LEU A 112 11.13 -6.38 0.41
C LEU A 112 11.22 -4.86 0.35
N ILE A 113 10.41 -4.16 1.16
CA ILE A 113 10.44 -2.70 1.26
C ILE A 113 11.80 -2.22 1.81
N GLY A 114 12.34 -2.90 2.82
CA GLY A 114 13.63 -2.57 3.41
C GLY A 114 14.78 -2.68 2.42
N ILE A 115 14.86 -3.80 1.69
CA ILE A 115 15.87 -4.01 0.65
C ILE A 115 15.73 -2.97 -0.47
N TYR A 116 14.49 -2.74 -0.94
CA TYR A 116 14.20 -1.73 -1.95
C TYR A 116 14.68 -0.33 -1.52
N ALA A 117 14.38 0.07 -0.28
CA ALA A 117 14.77 1.36 0.27
C ALA A 117 16.30 1.51 0.38
N ILE A 118 17.01 0.45 0.77
CA ILE A 118 18.47 0.44 0.83
C ILE A 118 19.06 0.65 -0.57
N VAL A 119 18.60 -0.11 -1.56
CA VAL A 119 19.08 0.00 -2.95
C VAL A 119 18.84 1.40 -3.50
N PHE A 120 17.65 1.96 -3.33
CA PHE A 120 17.34 3.32 -3.75
C PHE A 120 18.15 4.37 -3.00
N GLY A 121 18.34 4.20 -1.69
CA GLY A 121 19.18 5.10 -0.88
C GLY A 121 20.61 5.16 -1.40
N ILE A 122 21.21 4.01 -1.71
CA ILE A 122 22.54 3.93 -2.32
C ILE A 122 22.56 4.62 -3.69
N MET A 123 21.58 4.35 -4.54
CA MET A 123 21.48 4.97 -5.86
C MET A 123 21.42 6.50 -5.78
N TYR A 124 20.63 7.06 -4.87
CA TYR A 124 20.55 8.51 -4.68
C TYR A 124 21.86 9.11 -4.17
N ILE A 125 22.58 8.41 -3.29
CA ILE A 125 23.91 8.84 -2.84
C ILE A 125 24.88 8.89 -4.02
N VAL A 126 24.87 7.87 -4.90
CA VAL A 126 25.73 7.84 -6.10
C VAL A 126 25.40 9.00 -7.04
N VAL A 127 24.12 9.19 -7.37
CA VAL A 127 23.66 10.29 -8.25
C VAL A 127 24.03 11.66 -7.67
N TYR A 128 23.95 11.83 -6.35
CA TYR A 128 24.39 13.07 -5.69
C TYR A 128 25.87 13.36 -5.97
N PHE A 129 26.75 12.37 -5.82
CA PHE A 129 28.17 12.56 -6.07
C PHE A 129 28.50 12.77 -7.55
N GLU A 130 27.81 12.07 -8.45
CA GLU A 130 27.96 12.23 -9.89
C GLU A 130 27.51 13.62 -10.36
N SER A 131 26.39 14.13 -9.83
CA SER A 131 25.93 15.49 -10.15
C SER A 131 26.93 16.56 -9.68
N ARG A 132 27.63 16.34 -8.56
CA ARG A 132 28.72 17.21 -8.12
C ARG A 132 29.98 17.11 -8.98
N SER A 133 30.38 15.92 -9.41
CA SER A 133 31.62 15.74 -10.20
C SER A 133 31.48 16.35 -11.59
N VAL A 134 30.31 16.21 -12.22
CA VAL A 134 30.01 16.83 -13.51
C VAL A 134 30.03 18.35 -13.39
N ALA A 135 29.41 18.92 -12.34
CA ALA A 135 29.45 20.36 -12.11
C ALA A 135 30.86 20.91 -11.91
N SER A 136 31.76 20.16 -11.24
CA SER A 136 33.16 20.57 -11.08
C SER A 136 34.00 20.47 -12.36
N SER A 137 33.56 19.69 -13.36
CA SER A 137 34.28 19.53 -14.63
C SER A 137 33.98 20.62 -15.66
N LEU A 138 32.91 21.39 -15.44
CA LEU A 138 32.44 22.46 -16.33
C LEU A 138 32.84 23.87 -15.84
N ALA A 139 33.47 23.97 -14.67
CA ALA A 139 33.97 25.21 -14.06
C ALA A 139 35.48 25.33 -14.29
#